data_AF-A0A7C7A4J2-F1
#
_entry.id   AF-A0A7C7A4J2-F1
#
_cell.length_a   1.000
_cell.length_b   1.000
_cell.length_c   1.000
_cell.angle_alpha   90.00
_cell.angle_beta   90.00
_cell.angle_gamma   90.00
#
_symmetry.space_group_name_H-M   'P 1'
#
loop_
_entity.id
_entity.type
_entity.pdbx_description
1 polymer ?
#
loop_
_entity_poly.entity_id
_entity_poly.type
_entity_poly.pdbx_seq_one_letter_code
_entity_poly.pdbx_strand_id
1 'polypeptide(L)'
;MDISPLEIQKKEFGKSIRGYNKEDVDEFLDRLLQNYEKIYKENKDLKEQILSLEEKMQSYKEIEATLKNTLILAEKTAEDVRINAQKERETVLKQASLQVEKIVQRAEQKYNQINNKNEELRRQFYLYKTRFKNFLQSQLDYLDSPELDIFNNNESALLESMLEAAVTDDKEVYNEENLDPMGSIDETSSVDDISGLNEE
;
A
#
# COMPACT_ATOMS: atom_id res chain seq x y z
N MET A 1 -25.58 -36.91 65.76
CA MET A 1 -25.80 -38.30 66.19
C MET A 1 -25.57 -38.33 67.68
N ASP A 2 -26.45 -39.00 68.41
CA ASP A 2 -26.53 -38.88 69.87
C ASP A 2 -25.71 -39.94 70.61
N ILE A 3 -25.11 -40.90 69.89
CA ILE A 3 -24.27 -41.95 70.46
C ILE A 3 -23.08 -42.24 69.51
N SER A 4 -21.86 -42.20 70.05
CA SER A 4 -20.60 -42.51 69.37
C SER A 4 -20.21 -43.99 69.56
N PRO A 5 -19.35 -44.57 68.68
CA PRO A 5 -18.80 -45.90 68.90
C PRO A 5 -18.17 -46.07 70.30
N LEU A 6 -17.49 -45.02 70.77
CA LEU A 6 -16.85 -44.98 72.07
C LEU A 6 -17.85 -45.04 73.24
N GLU A 7 -19.05 -44.48 73.05
CA GLU A 7 -20.14 -44.53 74.04
C GLU A 7 -20.84 -45.88 74.05
N ILE A 8 -20.91 -46.59 72.91
CA ILE A 8 -21.41 -47.98 72.85
C ILE A 8 -20.46 -48.90 73.62
N GLN A 9 -19.15 -48.74 73.44
CA GLN A 9 -18.12 -49.56 74.10
C GLN A 9 -18.08 -49.35 75.63
N LYS A 10 -18.34 -48.13 76.09
CA LYS A 10 -18.32 -47.77 77.52
C LYS A 10 -19.68 -47.95 78.22
N LYS A 11 -20.69 -48.48 77.52
CA LYS A 11 -22.04 -48.56 78.06
C LYS A 11 -22.16 -49.69 79.08
N GLU A 12 -22.43 -49.33 80.34
CA GLU A 12 -22.78 -50.29 81.38
C GLU A 12 -24.31 -50.41 81.54
N PHE A 13 -24.81 -51.64 81.69
CA PHE A 13 -26.21 -51.94 81.95
C PHE A 13 -26.44 -52.37 83.40
N GLY A 14 -27.57 -51.95 83.99
CA GLY A 14 -27.99 -52.39 85.32
C GLY A 14 -28.45 -53.85 85.35
N LYS A 15 -28.26 -54.52 86.48
CA LYS A 15 -28.69 -55.93 86.68
C LYS A 15 -30.16 -56.01 87.12
N SER A 16 -30.92 -56.97 86.58
CA SER A 16 -32.32 -57.23 86.94
C SER A 16 -32.58 -58.73 87.05
N ILE A 17 -33.50 -59.16 87.93
CA ILE A 17 -33.81 -60.56 88.27
C ILE A 17 -34.32 -61.38 87.06
N ARG A 18 -34.81 -60.72 86.01
CA ARG A 18 -35.19 -61.32 84.71
C ARG A 18 -34.63 -60.50 83.54
N GLY A 19 -33.31 -60.27 83.54
CA GLY A 19 -32.60 -59.55 82.48
C GLY A 19 -32.12 -60.42 81.32
N TYR A 20 -31.59 -59.78 80.27
CA TYR A 20 -30.89 -60.45 79.19
C TYR A 20 -29.57 -61.09 79.68
N ASN A 21 -29.14 -62.15 78.99
CA ASN A 21 -27.84 -62.78 79.24
C ASN A 21 -26.71 -61.82 78.89
N LYS A 22 -25.73 -61.67 79.79
CA LYS A 22 -24.63 -60.73 79.63
C LYS A 22 -23.72 -61.11 78.46
N GLU A 23 -23.31 -62.39 78.37
CA GLU A 23 -22.44 -62.84 77.26
C GLU A 23 -23.06 -62.59 75.89
N ASP A 24 -24.35 -62.91 75.71
CA ASP A 24 -25.05 -62.73 74.42
C ASP A 24 -25.19 -61.25 74.05
N VAL A 25 -25.40 -60.38 75.04
CA VAL A 25 -25.48 -58.92 74.85
C VAL A 25 -24.10 -58.34 74.48
N ASP A 26 -23.04 -58.78 75.17
CA ASP A 26 -21.68 -58.34 74.89
C ASP A 26 -21.24 -58.75 73.46
N GLU A 27 -21.51 -59.99 73.03
CA GLU A 27 -21.21 -60.45 71.66
C GLU A 27 -22.02 -59.71 70.58
N PHE A 28 -23.26 -59.32 70.89
CA PHE A 28 -24.05 -58.48 70.00
C PHE A 28 -23.50 -57.05 69.91
N LEU A 29 -23.10 -56.47 71.05
CA LEU A 29 -22.52 -55.12 71.09
C LEU A 29 -21.18 -55.03 70.37
N ASP A 30 -20.34 -56.06 70.44
CA ASP A 30 -19.08 -56.11 69.69
C ASP A 30 -19.33 -56.08 68.18
N ARG A 31 -20.29 -56.88 67.69
CA ARG A 31 -20.70 -56.88 66.28
C ARG A 31 -21.35 -55.55 65.89
N LEU A 32 -22.15 -54.96 66.77
CA LEU A 32 -22.75 -53.65 66.54
C LEU A 32 -21.67 -52.58 66.41
N LEU A 33 -20.69 -52.58 67.33
CA LEU A 33 -19.59 -51.63 67.38
C LEU A 33 -18.76 -51.68 66.08
N GLN A 34 -18.37 -52.87 65.63
CA GLN A 34 -17.62 -53.05 64.38
C GLN A 34 -18.37 -52.49 63.16
N ASN A 35 -19.68 -52.78 63.04
CA ASN A 35 -20.49 -52.25 61.95
C ASN A 35 -20.68 -50.73 62.06
N TYR A 36 -20.84 -50.21 63.28
CA TYR A 36 -21.03 -48.79 63.52
C TYR A 36 -19.75 -48.00 63.21
N GLU A 37 -18.58 -48.50 63.60
CA GLU A 37 -17.29 -47.91 63.23
C GLU A 37 -17.08 -47.89 61.71
N LYS A 38 -17.43 -48.98 61.02
CA LYS A 38 -17.36 -49.04 59.56
C LYS A 38 -18.24 -47.96 58.91
N ILE A 39 -19.50 -47.88 59.31
CA ILE A 39 -20.44 -46.87 58.80
C ILE A 39 -19.96 -45.46 59.12
N TYR A 40 -19.44 -45.23 60.33
CA TYR A 40 -18.94 -43.93 60.75
C TYR A 40 -17.75 -43.48 59.89
N LYS A 41 -16.81 -44.39 59.62
CA LYS A 41 -15.66 -44.14 58.74
C LYS A 41 -16.11 -43.86 57.31
N GLU A 42 -16.96 -44.71 56.74
CA GLU A 42 -17.51 -44.51 55.39
C GLU A 42 -18.26 -43.17 55.27
N ASN A 43 -19.04 -42.78 56.29
CA ASN A 43 -19.74 -41.50 56.29
C ASN A 43 -18.78 -40.31 56.31
N LYS A 44 -17.69 -40.41 57.07
CA LYS A 44 -16.64 -39.39 57.11
C LYS A 44 -15.94 -39.29 55.74
N ASP A 45 -15.52 -40.42 55.18
CA ASP A 45 -14.82 -40.45 53.90
C ASP A 45 -15.71 -39.91 52.76
N LEU A 46 -17.01 -40.25 52.76
CA LEU A 46 -17.98 -39.73 51.80
C LEU A 46 -18.18 -38.21 51.95
N LYS A 47 -18.24 -37.69 53.17
CA LYS A 47 -18.33 -36.24 53.41
C LYS A 47 -17.11 -35.49 52.91
N GLU A 48 -15.91 -36.02 53.15
CA GLU A 48 -14.67 -35.45 52.63
C GLU A 48 -14.64 -35.46 51.10
N GLN A 49 -15.11 -36.54 50.47
CA GLN A 49 -15.24 -36.61 49.00
C GLN A 49 -16.24 -35.60 48.45
N ILE A 50 -17.41 -35.43 49.11
CA ILE A 50 -18.41 -34.43 48.72
C ILE A 50 -17.80 -33.03 48.75
N LEU A 51 -17.13 -32.66 49.85
CA LEU A 51 -16.47 -31.35 49.96
C LEU A 51 -15.43 -31.14 48.84
N SER A 52 -14.60 -32.14 48.56
CA SER A 52 -13.61 -32.05 47.47
C SER A 52 -14.27 -31.89 46.09
N LEU A 53 -15.39 -32.58 45.85
CA LEU A 53 -16.14 -32.48 44.60
C LEU A 53 -16.83 -31.13 44.46
N GLU A 54 -17.38 -30.59 45.55
CA GLU A 54 -18.00 -29.26 45.59
C GLU A 54 -16.98 -28.16 45.28
N GLU A 55 -15.78 -28.22 45.88
CA GLU A 55 -14.69 -27.28 45.58
C GLU A 55 -14.27 -27.33 44.10
N LYS A 56 -14.09 -28.54 43.54
CA LYS A 56 -13.77 -28.71 42.11
C LYS A 56 -14.87 -28.17 41.21
N MET A 57 -16.14 -28.45 41.55
CA MET A 57 -17.28 -27.95 40.79
C MET A 57 -17.34 -26.42 40.82
N GLN A 58 -17.04 -25.80 41.96
CA GLN A 58 -16.98 -24.35 42.07
C GLN A 58 -15.87 -23.76 41.21
N SER A 59 -14.67 -24.36 41.23
CA SER A 59 -13.56 -23.97 40.35
C SER A 59 -13.93 -24.09 38.88
N TYR A 60 -14.59 -25.17 38.46
CA TYR A 60 -15.03 -25.33 37.08
C TYR A 60 -16.06 -24.29 36.66
N LYS A 61 -17.00 -23.90 37.53
CA LYS A 61 -17.95 -22.82 37.25
C LYS A 61 -17.26 -21.47 37.05
N GLU A 62 -16.22 -21.18 37.83
CA GLU A 62 -15.44 -19.95 37.69
C GLU A 62 -14.64 -19.92 36.37
N ILE A 63 -14.06 -21.06 36.01
CA ILE A 63 -13.36 -21.23 34.72
C ILE A 63 -14.35 -21.07 33.56
N GLU A 64 -15.52 -21.71 33.63
CA GLU A 64 -16.57 -21.61 32.61
C GLU A 64 -17.04 -20.16 32.44
N ALA A 65 -17.30 -19.45 33.54
CA ALA A 65 -17.69 -18.04 33.52
C ALA A 65 -16.61 -17.17 32.88
N THR A 66 -15.34 -17.39 33.24
CA THR A 66 -14.21 -16.66 32.66
C THR A 66 -14.06 -16.94 31.17
N LEU A 67 -14.19 -18.21 30.76
CA LEU A 67 -14.10 -18.61 29.36
C LEU A 67 -15.22 -17.99 28.53
N LYS A 68 -16.45 -18.00 29.04
CA LYS A 68 -17.61 -17.37 28.39
C LYS A 68 -17.42 -15.86 28.22
N ASN A 69 -16.94 -15.18 29.26
CA ASN A 69 -16.64 -13.75 29.19
C ASN A 69 -15.53 -13.45 28.19
N THR A 70 -14.49 -14.28 28.16
CA THR A 70 -13.37 -14.16 27.21
C THR A 70 -13.85 -14.37 25.77
N LEU A 71 -14.75 -15.33 25.54
CA LEU A 71 -15.32 -15.58 24.22
C LEU A 71 -16.14 -14.38 23.72
N ILE A 72 -16.98 -13.82 24.58
CA ILE A 72 -17.76 -12.61 24.26
C ILE A 72 -16.85 -11.43 23.96
N LEU A 73 -15.78 -11.24 24.75
CA LEU A 73 -14.80 -10.20 24.52
C LEU A 73 -14.07 -10.40 23.18
N ALA A 74 -13.68 -11.63 22.86
CA ALA A 74 -13.04 -11.95 21.59
C ALA A 74 -13.97 -11.68 20.40
N GLU A 75 -15.24 -12.08 20.48
CA GLU A 75 -16.25 -11.80 19.45
C GLU A 75 -16.44 -10.29 19.25
N LYS A 76 -16.61 -9.54 20.34
CA LYS A 76 -16.73 -8.09 20.28
C LYS A 76 -15.49 -7.42 19.67
N THR A 77 -14.30 -7.86 20.08
CA THR A 77 -13.04 -7.33 19.55
C THR A 77 -12.90 -7.63 18.06
N ALA A 78 -13.28 -8.83 17.62
CA ALA A 78 -13.28 -9.20 16.21
C ALA A 78 -14.23 -8.33 15.39
N GLU A 79 -15.44 -8.06 15.90
CA GLU A 79 -16.39 -7.18 15.21
C GLU A 79 -15.89 -5.72 15.20
N ASP A 80 -15.32 -5.22 16.29
CA ASP A 80 -14.74 -3.88 16.35
C ASP A 80 -13.59 -3.73 15.32
N VAL A 81 -12.72 -4.74 15.18
CA VAL A 81 -11.67 -4.77 14.15
C VAL A 81 -12.29 -4.76 12.75
N ARG A 82 -13.35 -5.53 12.52
CA ARG A 82 -14.05 -5.59 11.22
C ARG A 82 -14.65 -4.25 10.83
N ILE A 83 -15.35 -3.60 11.78
CA ILE A 83 -15.97 -2.28 11.57
C ILE A 83 -14.90 -1.22 11.30
N ASN A 84 -13.81 -1.20 12.06
CA ASN A 84 -12.72 -0.25 11.86
C ASN A 84 -12.04 -0.43 10.51
N ALA A 85 -11.72 -1.68 10.13
CA ALA A 85 -11.13 -1.98 8.83
C ALA A 85 -12.05 -1.57 7.65
N GLN A 86 -13.37 -1.71 7.81
CA GLN A 86 -14.33 -1.26 6.81
C GLN A 86 -14.36 0.27 6.68
N LYS A 87 -14.40 0.98 7.81
CA LYS A 87 -14.35 2.45 7.83
C LYS A 87 -13.05 3.01 7.25
N GLU A 88 -11.92 2.37 7.57
CA GLU A 88 -10.62 2.74 7.03
C GLU A 88 -10.58 2.51 5.52
N ARG A 89 -11.08 1.37 5.03
CA ARG A 89 -11.21 1.09 3.61
C ARG A 89 -12.04 2.16 2.88
N GLU A 90 -13.20 2.52 3.42
CA GLU A 90 -14.04 3.58 2.83
C GLU A 90 -13.31 4.92 2.79
N THR A 91 -12.53 5.25 3.82
CA THR A 91 -11.72 6.46 3.87
C THR A 91 -10.63 6.46 2.81
N VAL A 92 -9.90 5.35 2.67
CA VAL A 92 -8.85 5.17 1.66
C VAL A 92 -9.44 5.28 0.26
N LEU A 93 -10.57 4.63 -0.02
CA LEU A 93 -11.25 4.71 -1.32
C LEU A 93 -11.66 6.15 -1.63
N LYS A 94 -12.26 6.85 -0.67
CA LYS A 94 -12.67 8.25 -0.84
C LYS A 94 -11.47 9.16 -1.11
N GLN A 95 -10.38 8.98 -0.37
CA GLN A 95 -9.15 9.74 -0.58
C GLN A 95 -8.54 9.46 -1.96
N ALA A 96 -8.48 8.19 -2.37
CA ALA A 96 -7.98 7.80 -3.67
C ALA A 96 -8.81 8.41 -4.81
N SER A 97 -10.14 8.35 -4.73
CA SER A 97 -11.03 8.98 -5.72
C SER A 97 -10.79 10.48 -5.83
N LEU A 98 -10.65 11.18 -4.70
CA LEU A 98 -10.41 12.62 -4.68
C LEU A 98 -9.02 12.99 -5.24
N GLN A 99 -8.01 12.14 -5.02
CA GLN A 99 -6.69 12.34 -5.62
C GLN A 99 -6.71 12.12 -7.14
N VAL A 100 -7.40 11.08 -7.61
CA VAL A 100 -7.58 10.82 -9.04
C VAL A 100 -8.28 12.00 -9.72
N GLU A 101 -9.37 12.50 -9.13
CA GLU A 101 -10.10 13.66 -9.65
C GLU A 101 -9.18 14.91 -9.75
N LYS A 102 -8.37 15.18 -8.72
CA LYS A 102 -7.38 16.26 -8.75
C LYS A 102 -6.32 16.07 -9.83
N ILE A 103 -5.84 14.85 -10.05
CA ILE A 103 -4.83 14.55 -11.07
C ILE A 103 -5.43 14.79 -12.45
N VAL A 104 -6.63 14.28 -12.72
CA VAL A 104 -7.35 14.49 -13.98
C VAL A 104 -7.58 15.98 -14.23
N GLN A 105 -8.09 16.71 -13.25
CA GLN A 105 -8.33 18.15 -13.38
C GLN A 105 -7.04 18.92 -13.69
N ARG A 106 -5.92 18.60 -13.02
CA ARG A 106 -4.62 19.22 -13.32
C ARG A 106 -4.11 18.86 -14.71
N ALA A 107 -4.33 17.62 -15.16
CA ALA A 107 -3.95 17.18 -16.49
C ALA A 107 -4.75 17.93 -17.57
N GLU A 108 -6.06 18.07 -17.39
CA GLU A 108 -6.92 18.86 -18.28
C GLU A 108 -6.52 20.34 -18.32
N GLN A 109 -6.24 20.94 -17.16
CA GLN A 109 -5.75 22.33 -17.10
C GLN A 109 -4.44 22.49 -17.87
N LYS A 110 -3.47 21.59 -17.67
CA LYS A 110 -2.20 21.61 -18.41
C LYS A 110 -2.41 21.39 -19.90
N TYR A 111 -3.27 20.45 -20.29
CA TYR A 111 -3.61 20.18 -21.67
C TYR A 111 -4.17 21.44 -22.36
N ASN A 112 -5.15 22.09 -21.73
CA ASN A 112 -5.74 23.33 -22.25
C ASN A 112 -4.71 24.47 -22.35
N GLN A 113 -3.83 24.61 -21.35
CA GLN A 113 -2.76 25.61 -21.39
C GLN A 113 -1.78 25.36 -22.55
N ILE A 114 -1.37 24.11 -22.77
CA ILE A 114 -0.48 23.73 -23.86
C ILE A 114 -1.17 23.94 -25.20
N ASN A 115 -2.44 23.54 -25.33
CA ASN A 115 -3.21 23.71 -26.56
C ASN A 115 -3.33 25.20 -26.93
N ASN A 116 -3.70 26.05 -25.97
CA ASN A 116 -3.79 27.50 -26.19
C ASN A 116 -2.45 28.11 -26.61
N LYS A 117 -1.34 27.68 -25.99
CA LYS A 117 0.01 28.12 -26.39
C LYS A 117 0.36 27.66 -27.81
N ASN A 118 -0.02 26.44 -28.19
CA ASN A 118 0.21 25.90 -29.53
C ASN A 118 -0.57 26.67 -30.58
N GLU A 119 -1.85 26.97 -30.31
CA GLU A 119 -2.68 27.82 -31.17
C GLU A 119 -2.09 29.23 -31.33
N GLU A 120 -1.66 29.84 -30.24
CA GLU A 120 -1.01 31.15 -30.28
C GLU A 120 0.30 31.13 -31.09
N LEU A 121 1.14 30.11 -30.89
CA LEU A 121 2.39 29.95 -31.64
C LEU A 121 2.13 29.76 -33.14
N ARG A 122 1.11 28.97 -33.50
CA ARG A 122 0.66 28.84 -34.90
C ARG A 122 0.23 30.18 -35.47
N ARG A 123 -0.57 30.94 -34.72
CA ARG A 123 -1.01 32.29 -35.13
C ARG A 123 0.18 33.22 -35.38
N GLN A 124 1.15 33.24 -34.46
CA GLN A 124 2.36 34.04 -34.60
C GLN A 124 3.21 33.61 -35.81
N PHE A 125 3.34 32.31 -36.05
CA PHE A 125 4.04 31.78 -37.21
C PHE A 125 3.39 32.23 -38.53
N TYR A 126 2.06 32.12 -38.64
CA TYR A 126 1.35 32.57 -39.85
C TYR A 126 1.46 34.08 -40.05
N LEU A 127 1.36 34.87 -38.98
CA LEU A 127 1.56 36.32 -39.03
C LEU A 127 2.97 36.67 -39.53
N TYR A 128 4.00 36.03 -38.97
CA TYR A 128 5.38 36.22 -39.39
C TYR A 128 5.59 35.83 -40.85
N LYS A 129 5.10 34.66 -41.26
CA LYS A 129 5.16 34.18 -42.64
C LYS A 129 4.55 35.19 -43.61
N THR A 130 3.38 35.73 -43.29
CA THR A 130 2.71 36.75 -44.12
C THR A 130 3.52 38.04 -44.20
N ARG A 131 4.04 38.54 -43.07
CA ARG A 131 4.88 39.75 -43.03
C ARG A 131 6.15 39.57 -43.85
N PHE A 132 6.80 38.43 -43.71
CA PHE A 132 8.03 38.11 -44.43
C PHE A 132 7.78 37.98 -45.94
N LYS A 133 6.68 37.32 -46.33
CA LYS A 133 6.26 37.25 -47.73
C LYS A 133 6.03 38.65 -48.32
N ASN A 134 5.27 39.49 -47.63
CA ASN A 134 5.01 40.86 -48.08
C ASN A 134 6.29 41.68 -48.17
N PHE A 135 7.21 41.54 -47.20
CA PHE A 135 8.52 42.19 -47.26
C PHE A 135 9.31 41.78 -48.51
N LEU A 136 9.43 40.47 -48.77
CA LEU A 136 10.10 39.97 -49.97
C LEU A 136 9.43 40.44 -51.26
N GLN A 137 8.09 40.47 -51.31
CA GLN A 137 7.35 41.03 -52.45
C GLN A 137 7.68 42.50 -52.64
N SER A 138 7.70 43.32 -51.58
CA SER A 138 8.11 44.72 -51.71
C SER A 138 9.58 44.89 -52.13
N GLN A 139 10.47 43.98 -51.76
CA GLN A 139 11.86 44.00 -52.26
C GLN A 139 11.94 43.61 -53.75
N LEU A 140 11.13 42.65 -54.19
CA LEU A 140 11.02 42.28 -55.61
C LEU A 140 10.42 43.42 -56.42
N ASP A 141 9.29 44.00 -55.96
CA ASP A 141 8.64 45.14 -56.61
C ASP A 141 9.59 46.35 -56.71
N TYR A 142 10.49 46.54 -55.74
CA TYR A 142 11.54 47.55 -55.79
C TYR A 142 12.59 47.24 -56.87
N LEU A 143 13.01 45.98 -57.01
CA LEU A 143 13.95 45.55 -58.06
C LEU A 143 13.33 45.65 -59.47
N ASP A 144 12.04 45.35 -59.58
CA ASP A 144 11.26 45.47 -60.82
C ASP A 144 10.83 46.93 -61.10
N SER A 145 11.18 47.88 -60.23
CA SER A 145 10.83 49.28 -60.43
C SER A 145 11.68 49.90 -61.55
N PRO A 146 11.10 50.80 -62.36
CA PRO A 146 11.80 51.44 -63.47
C PRO A 146 12.97 52.36 -63.04
N GLU A 147 13.18 52.54 -61.73
CA GLU A 147 14.36 53.22 -61.16
C GLU A 147 15.63 52.36 -61.25
N LEU A 148 15.50 51.04 -61.40
CA LEU A 148 16.60 50.09 -61.68
C LEU A 148 16.70 49.69 -63.16
N ASP A 149 15.69 49.99 -63.99
CA ASP A 149 15.72 49.83 -65.46
C ASP A 149 16.75 50.73 -66.17
N ILE A 150 17.51 51.55 -65.43
CA ILE A 150 18.60 52.37 -65.96
C ILE A 150 19.68 51.50 -66.64
N PHE A 151 19.83 50.24 -66.20
CA PHE A 151 20.79 49.30 -66.80
C PHE A 151 20.28 48.53 -68.02
N ASN A 152 18.95 48.47 -68.23
CA ASN A 152 18.35 47.67 -69.31
C ASN A 152 18.57 48.29 -70.70
N ASN A 153 18.73 49.61 -70.79
CA ASN A 153 18.91 50.30 -72.09
C ASN A 153 20.37 50.34 -72.60
N ASN A 154 21.34 49.85 -71.83
CA ASN A 154 22.77 49.89 -72.16
C ASN A 154 23.46 48.51 -72.11
N GLU A 155 22.70 47.42 -72.07
CA GLU A 155 23.26 46.07 -71.98
C GLU A 155 24.10 45.72 -73.22
N SER A 156 23.65 46.16 -74.40
CA SER A 156 24.32 45.81 -75.67
C SER A 156 25.73 46.41 -75.81
N ALA A 157 25.99 47.59 -75.24
CA ALA A 157 27.30 48.25 -75.35
C ALA A 157 28.31 47.78 -74.28
N LEU A 158 27.82 47.46 -73.08
CA LEU A 158 28.66 46.94 -72.00
C LEU A 158 29.10 45.49 -72.28
N LEU A 159 28.18 44.62 -72.72
CA LEU A 159 28.51 43.24 -73.11
C LEU A 159 29.54 43.19 -74.24
N GLU A 160 29.44 44.07 -75.22
CA GLU A 160 30.37 44.14 -76.36
C GLU A 160 31.77 44.57 -75.90
N SER A 161 31.87 45.54 -74.98
CA SER A 161 33.16 45.96 -74.39
C SER A 161 33.79 44.90 -73.47
N MET A 162 32.97 44.12 -72.75
CA MET A 162 33.44 43.05 -71.85
C MET A 162 33.89 41.81 -72.62
N LEU A 163 33.25 41.49 -73.75
CA LEU A 163 33.67 40.44 -74.68
C LEU A 163 34.98 40.80 -75.38
N GLU A 164 35.19 42.07 -75.76
CA GLU A 164 36.44 42.52 -76.41
C GLU A 164 37.63 42.54 -75.43
N ALA A 165 37.38 42.89 -74.16
CA ALA A 165 38.37 42.81 -73.09
C ALA A 165 38.71 41.35 -72.71
N ALA A 166 37.75 40.42 -72.78
CA ALA A 166 37.98 39.01 -72.48
C ALA A 166 38.71 38.23 -73.61
N VAL A 167 38.71 38.74 -74.84
CA VAL A 167 39.38 38.10 -75.99
C VAL A 167 40.86 38.53 -76.14
N THR A 168 41.29 39.57 -75.43
CA THR A 168 42.64 40.14 -75.56
C THR A 168 43.63 39.76 -74.46
N ASP A 169 43.19 39.07 -73.41
CA ASP A 169 44.03 38.77 -72.23
C ASP A 169 43.87 37.31 -71.76
N ASP A 170 44.36 36.37 -72.56
CA ASP A 170 45.19 35.24 -72.07
C ASP A 170 45.54 34.25 -73.22
N LYS A 171 46.61 34.58 -73.93
CA LYS A 171 47.52 33.55 -74.47
C LYS A 171 48.74 33.50 -73.55
N GLU A 172 48.63 32.88 -72.38
CA GLU A 172 49.75 32.15 -71.76
C GLU A 172 49.21 30.99 -70.91
N VAL A 173 49.59 29.77 -71.30
CA VAL A 173 49.23 28.51 -70.64
C VAL A 173 50.45 28.03 -69.87
N TYR A 174 50.35 27.95 -68.53
CA TYR A 174 51.15 27.09 -67.63
C TYR A 174 50.42 27.03 -66.28
N ASN A 175 50.39 25.96 -65.49
CA ASN A 175 50.51 24.52 -65.66
C ASN A 175 49.96 23.95 -64.32
N GLU A 176 49.46 22.72 -64.33
CA GLU A 176 49.04 21.98 -63.13
C GLU A 176 50.17 21.90 -62.08
N GLU A 177 49.84 22.09 -60.79
CA GLU A 177 50.32 21.22 -59.70
C GLU A 177 49.70 21.60 -58.34
N ASN A 178 48.92 20.63 -57.81
CA ASN A 178 48.80 20.20 -56.41
C ASN A 178 48.43 21.19 -55.29
N LEU A 179 47.31 20.91 -54.60
CA LEU A 179 47.34 20.47 -53.19
C LEU A 179 45.98 19.90 -52.73
N ASP A 180 46.09 18.72 -52.11
CA ASP A 180 45.10 17.70 -51.74
C ASP A 180 44.13 18.04 -50.59
N PRO A 181 43.10 17.18 -50.34
CA PRO A 181 41.87 17.54 -49.62
C PRO A 181 41.95 17.37 -48.10
N MET A 182 41.25 18.25 -47.36
CA MET A 182 41.05 18.10 -45.93
C MET A 182 39.88 17.15 -45.62
N GLY A 183 40.25 15.92 -45.26
CA GLY A 183 39.91 15.30 -43.96
C GLY A 183 38.44 15.04 -43.61
N SER A 184 38.05 13.77 -43.74
CA SER A 184 36.97 13.11 -42.98
C SER A 184 37.37 12.86 -41.51
N ILE A 185 36.39 12.89 -40.59
CA ILE A 185 36.19 12.13 -39.31
C ILE A 185 34.88 12.72 -38.75
N ASP A 186 33.71 12.07 -38.66
CA ASP A 186 33.23 10.81 -38.09
C ASP A 186 32.90 10.82 -36.58
N GLU A 187 31.78 10.15 -36.29
CA GLU A 187 31.27 9.61 -35.02
C GLU A 187 30.74 10.50 -33.87
N THR A 188 29.39 10.52 -33.81
CA THR A 188 28.55 10.16 -32.65
C THR A 188 29.15 10.23 -31.23
N SER A 189 28.61 11.13 -30.40
CA SER A 189 28.72 11.04 -28.94
C SER A 189 27.38 10.71 -28.28
N SER A 190 27.30 9.48 -27.80
CA SER A 190 26.83 9.09 -26.46
C SER A 190 25.39 9.44 -26.03
N VAL A 191 24.55 8.41 -26.17
CA VAL A 191 23.50 8.03 -25.23
C VAL A 191 24.17 7.58 -23.94
N ASP A 192 23.79 8.14 -22.79
CA ASP A 192 23.70 7.47 -21.48
C ASP A 192 23.27 8.50 -20.43
N ASP A 193 22.06 8.35 -19.87
CA ASP A 193 21.86 8.64 -18.45
C ASP A 193 20.65 7.87 -17.90
N ILE A 194 20.94 7.18 -16.81
CA ILE A 194 20.32 5.96 -16.32
C ILE A 194 19.32 6.29 -15.19
N SER A 195 18.30 5.45 -15.13
CA SER A 195 17.40 5.16 -14.01
C SER A 195 18.00 5.34 -12.60
N GLY A 196 17.22 5.96 -11.70
CA GLY A 196 17.50 5.91 -10.26
C GLY A 196 16.41 6.59 -9.42
N LEU A 197 15.24 5.95 -9.27
CA LEU A 197 14.29 6.25 -8.20
C LEU A 197 13.58 4.97 -7.76
N ASN A 198 14.14 4.32 -6.76
CA ASN A 198 13.43 3.44 -5.82
C ASN A 198 14.19 3.46 -4.49
N GLU A 199 13.41 3.40 -3.40
CA GLU A 199 13.78 3.34 -1.97
C GLU A 199 13.91 4.68 -1.24
N GLU A 200 12.78 5.15 -0.69
CA GLU A 200 12.49 5.15 0.76
C GLU A 200 10.97 5.24 1.01
#